data_AF-A0A4Y7SFE1-F1
#
_entry.id   AF-A0A4Y7SFE1-F1
#
_cell.length_a   1.000
_cell.length_b   1.000
_cell.length_c   1.000
_cell.angle_alpha   90.00
_cell.angle_beta   90.00
_cell.angle_gamma   90.00
#
_symmetry.space_group_name_H-M   'P 1'
#
loop_
_entity.id
_entity.type
_entity.pdbx_description
1 polymer ?
#
loop_
_entity_poly.entity_id
_entity_poly.type
_entity_poly.pdbx_seq_one_letter_code
_entity_poly.pdbx_strand_id
1 'polypeptide(L)'
;MMLWRNSAISLFVLVSTLTHFSTTLAFPSYGSLAGLSQREVHELVARLPAVLPPPPPGPLTSNGTKLVYDRNHPWKPLRKGDIRGPCPGLNTLASHGYLPRDGVASPSQIITAVQEGFNMDSGLARFVTYGAHLVDGNLVTDLLSIGGKTKKTGKDAPPPAIIGGLNTHRVFEGDSSMTRGDDFFGDNHSFNQTLFDQFVEYSNRFGGGSYNITVAAELRHRRIQESIASNPEFDFTSPRFFTAFAESTFPYAFFVDGRISNRTSAALDMTNATLFFRDSKFPRDFWRPPAPTGAIGIIEIFSAYPIAPGRNVGAVNTYTPDPTSADFGNFCLLYTNFVNNTVKSLYPDPKGVLRRNLILNLRYFYGGIAGGGCEEIFPYGQI
;
A
#
# COMPACT_ATOMS: atom_id res chain seq x y z
N MET A 1 -1.29 -89.84 15.48
CA MET A 1 -2.32 -89.32 14.56
C MET A 1 -2.49 -87.84 14.86
N MET A 2 -2.06 -86.98 13.92
CA MET A 2 -2.29 -85.51 13.84
C MET A 2 -1.76 -84.62 14.98
N LEU A 3 -1.26 -83.39 14.79
CA LEU A 3 -0.80 -82.61 13.64
C LEU A 3 -0.07 -81.37 14.22
N TRP A 4 0.86 -80.85 13.43
CA TRP A 4 1.66 -79.63 13.54
C TRP A 4 1.00 -78.34 14.08
N ARG A 5 1.79 -77.50 14.78
CA ARG A 5 2.17 -76.09 14.43
C ARG A 5 2.86 -75.41 15.65
N ASN A 6 4.18 -75.31 15.69
CA ASN A 6 5.05 -74.27 15.10
C ASN A 6 4.59 -72.82 15.31
N SER A 7 5.28 -72.17 16.26
CA SER A 7 6.02 -70.91 16.05
C SER A 7 5.28 -69.74 15.41
N ALA A 8 4.44 -69.04 16.17
CA ALA A 8 3.82 -67.80 15.71
C ALA A 8 3.52 -66.77 16.83
N ILE A 9 4.22 -66.79 17.97
CA ILE A 9 3.93 -65.83 19.08
C ILE A 9 5.08 -64.86 19.38
N SER A 10 6.28 -65.01 18.80
CA SER A 10 7.42 -64.13 19.09
C SER A 10 7.72 -63.03 18.06
N LEU A 11 6.83 -62.77 17.08
CA LEU A 11 7.03 -61.67 16.11
C LEU A 11 6.03 -60.52 16.21
N PHE A 12 4.99 -60.64 17.06
CA PHE A 12 3.97 -59.60 17.19
C PHE A 12 4.24 -58.58 18.31
N VAL A 13 5.20 -58.86 19.21
CA VAL A 13 5.58 -57.95 20.31
C VAL A 13 6.79 -57.07 19.94
N LEU A 14 7.56 -57.42 18.91
CA LEU A 14 8.74 -56.64 18.49
C LEU A 14 8.46 -55.59 17.39
N VAL A 15 7.27 -55.61 16.77
CA VAL A 15 6.90 -54.65 15.71
C VAL A 15 6.03 -53.51 16.26
N SER A 16 5.46 -53.65 17.46
CA SER A 16 4.62 -52.62 18.09
C SER A 16 5.42 -51.55 18.86
N THR A 17 6.74 -51.74 19.04
CA THR A 17 7.60 -50.81 19.78
C THR A 17 8.43 -49.87 18.90
N LEU A 18 8.31 -49.97 17.57
CA LEU A 18 9.05 -49.12 16.62
C LEU A 18 8.20 -48.01 15.95
N THR A 19 6.93 -47.84 16.32
CA THR A 19 6.05 -46.84 15.69
C THR A 19 5.66 -45.67 16.59
N HIS A 20 6.27 -45.46 17.76
CA HIS A 20 5.90 -44.39 18.70
C HIS A 20 7.03 -43.41 19.08
N PHE A 21 8.01 -43.22 18.19
CA PHE A 21 8.87 -42.04 18.24
C PHE A 21 9.09 -41.44 16.83
N SER A 22 8.01 -41.18 16.11
CA SER A 22 8.01 -40.01 15.25
C SER A 22 7.62 -38.83 16.11
N THR A 23 8.60 -38.20 16.76
CA THR A 23 8.47 -36.79 17.14
C THR A 23 8.44 -35.99 15.84
N THR A 24 7.32 -36.07 15.13
CA THR A 24 6.90 -35.00 14.25
C THR A 24 6.70 -33.83 15.20
N LEU A 25 7.71 -32.97 15.29
CA LEU A 25 7.49 -31.59 15.70
C LEU A 25 6.60 -30.99 14.61
N ALA A 26 5.31 -31.29 14.69
CA ALA A 26 4.28 -30.56 14.01
C ALA A 26 4.29 -29.18 14.65
N PHE A 27 5.23 -28.34 14.21
CA PHE A 27 5.19 -26.93 14.49
C PHE A 27 3.80 -26.46 14.07
N PRO A 28 3.06 -25.79 14.96
CA PRO A 28 1.76 -25.27 14.59
C PRO A 28 1.97 -24.44 13.32
N SER A 29 1.19 -24.71 12.28
CA SER A 29 1.25 -24.04 10.96
C SER A 29 1.06 -22.51 11.04
N TYR A 30 0.91 -21.98 12.25
CA TYR A 30 0.56 -20.60 12.58
C TYR A 30 1.46 -19.97 13.68
N GLY A 31 2.59 -20.59 14.04
CA GLY A 31 3.54 -20.03 15.02
C GLY A 31 4.46 -18.97 14.41
N SER A 32 4.80 -17.94 15.20
CA SER A 32 5.79 -16.91 14.84
C SER A 32 7.15 -17.56 14.49
N LEU A 33 7.89 -16.98 13.53
CA LEU A 33 9.29 -17.35 13.28
C LEU A 33 10.26 -16.70 14.29
N ALA A 34 9.77 -15.82 15.16
CA ALA A 34 10.58 -15.18 16.18
C ALA A 34 11.16 -16.23 17.15
N GLY A 35 12.47 -16.14 17.41
CA GLY A 35 13.19 -17.05 18.32
C GLY A 35 13.77 -18.31 17.67
N LEU A 36 13.53 -18.56 16.38
CA LEU A 36 14.18 -19.63 15.64
C LEU A 36 15.59 -19.23 15.19
N SER A 37 16.49 -20.21 15.08
CA SER A 37 17.81 -19.99 14.48
C SER A 37 17.65 -19.62 13.00
N GLN A 38 18.64 -18.89 12.45
CA GLN A 38 18.64 -18.48 11.04
C GLN A 38 18.51 -19.68 10.07
N ARG A 39 19.02 -20.84 10.45
CA ARG A 39 18.90 -22.08 9.66
C ARG A 39 17.46 -22.62 9.65
N GLU A 40 16.78 -22.60 10.79
CA GLU A 40 15.39 -23.08 10.91
C GLU A 40 14.41 -22.16 10.18
N VAL A 41 14.62 -20.84 10.27
CA VAL A 41 13.88 -19.85 9.46
C VAL A 41 14.04 -20.15 7.97
N HIS A 42 15.26 -20.43 7.52
CA HIS A 42 15.55 -20.75 6.12
C HIS A 42 14.81 -21.99 5.64
N GLU A 43 14.85 -23.09 6.41
CA GLU A 43 14.15 -24.33 6.08
C GLU A 43 12.62 -24.16 6.09
N LEU A 44 12.08 -23.31 6.97
CA LEU A 44 10.64 -23.01 7.03
C LEU A 44 10.18 -22.10 5.89
N VAL A 45 10.93 -21.05 5.56
CA VAL A 45 10.61 -20.15 4.44
C VAL A 45 10.66 -20.91 3.10
N ALA A 46 11.57 -21.87 2.95
CA ALA A 46 11.65 -22.73 1.77
C ALA A 46 10.44 -23.66 1.59
N ARG A 47 9.64 -23.89 2.65
CA ARG A 47 8.42 -24.72 2.63
C ARG A 47 7.13 -23.90 2.52
N LEU A 48 7.21 -22.56 2.57
CA LEU A 48 6.08 -21.69 2.32
C LEU A 48 5.69 -21.78 0.83
N PRO A 49 4.40 -21.55 0.47
CA PRO A 49 3.98 -21.43 -0.92
C PRO A 49 4.55 -20.13 -1.53
N ALA A 50 5.84 -20.15 -1.81
CA ALA A 50 6.58 -19.02 -2.33
C ALA A 50 6.12 -18.71 -3.76
N VAL A 51 5.71 -17.47 -3.98
CA VAL A 51 5.36 -16.96 -5.31
C VAL A 51 6.62 -16.34 -5.92
N LEU A 52 6.86 -16.62 -7.19
CA LEU A 52 7.80 -15.84 -8.00
C LEU A 52 7.03 -14.61 -8.50
N PRO A 53 7.37 -13.38 -8.07
CA PRO A 53 6.66 -12.18 -8.49
C PRO A 53 6.69 -12.08 -10.02
N PRO A 54 5.53 -11.97 -10.68
CA PRO A 54 5.49 -11.82 -12.13
C PRO A 54 5.95 -10.41 -12.53
N PRO A 55 6.39 -10.21 -13.79
CA PRO A 55 6.59 -8.86 -14.33
C PRO A 55 5.32 -8.01 -14.17
N PRO A 56 5.46 -6.70 -13.84
CA PRO A 56 4.31 -5.84 -13.65
C PRO A 56 3.49 -5.69 -14.93
N PRO A 57 2.16 -5.55 -14.83
CA PRO A 57 1.32 -5.24 -15.99
C PRO A 57 1.83 -4.02 -16.75
N GLY A 58 1.76 -4.08 -18.08
CA GLY A 58 2.03 -2.95 -18.96
C GLY A 58 0.94 -1.87 -18.90
N PRO A 59 1.14 -0.75 -19.62
CA PRO A 59 0.10 0.22 -19.87
C PRO A 59 -1.13 -0.41 -20.55
N LEU A 60 -2.31 0.16 -20.29
CA LEU A 60 -3.54 -0.26 -20.98
C LEU A 60 -3.43 -0.09 -22.49
N THR A 61 -3.84 -1.12 -23.23
CA THR A 61 -3.96 -1.03 -24.70
C THR A 61 -5.12 -0.13 -25.11
N SER A 62 -6.22 -0.15 -24.35
CA SER A 62 -7.36 0.75 -24.50
C SER A 62 -7.43 1.68 -23.29
N ASN A 63 -6.96 2.91 -23.49
CA ASN A 63 -6.76 3.90 -22.43
C ASN A 63 -7.74 5.07 -22.47
N GLY A 64 -8.81 4.95 -23.26
CA GLY A 64 -9.92 5.91 -23.31
C GLY A 64 -10.83 5.83 -22.07
N THR A 65 -11.76 6.78 -22.01
CA THR A 65 -12.86 6.75 -21.03
C THR A 65 -13.75 5.52 -21.26
N LYS A 66 -14.23 4.92 -20.17
CA LYS A 66 -15.22 3.85 -20.20
C LYS A 66 -16.03 3.85 -18.90
N LEU A 67 -17.25 3.32 -18.95
CA LEU A 67 -18.05 3.04 -17.76
C LEU A 67 -17.32 2.03 -16.86
N VAL A 68 -17.15 2.36 -15.58
CA VAL A 68 -16.47 1.48 -14.59
C VAL A 68 -17.38 1.06 -13.44
N TYR A 69 -18.50 1.75 -13.22
CA TYR A 69 -19.61 1.17 -12.46
C TYR A 69 -20.54 0.40 -13.42
N ASP A 70 -20.08 -0.77 -13.85
CA ASP A 70 -20.80 -1.65 -14.77
C ASP A 70 -21.38 -2.90 -14.08
N ARG A 71 -21.98 -3.80 -14.88
CA ARG A 71 -22.58 -5.07 -14.40
C ARG A 71 -21.55 -6.04 -13.81
N ASN A 72 -20.31 -6.01 -14.28
CA ASN A 72 -19.22 -6.87 -13.82
C ASN A 72 -18.57 -6.33 -12.54
N HIS A 73 -18.65 -5.02 -12.32
CA HIS A 73 -18.06 -4.32 -11.19
C HIS A 73 -19.12 -3.61 -10.30
N PRO A 74 -20.15 -4.31 -9.80
CA PRO A 74 -21.15 -3.70 -8.94
C PRO A 74 -20.56 -3.39 -7.56
N TRP A 75 -20.97 -2.28 -6.95
CA TRP A 75 -20.70 -2.03 -5.54
C TRP A 75 -21.35 -3.11 -4.66
N LYS A 76 -20.64 -3.57 -3.63
CA LYS A 76 -21.20 -4.44 -2.58
C LYS A 76 -20.75 -3.94 -1.20
N PRO A 77 -21.60 -4.03 -0.17
CA PRO A 77 -21.22 -3.69 1.19
C PRO A 77 -20.13 -4.64 1.71
N LEU A 78 -19.39 -4.20 2.73
CA LEU A 78 -18.37 -5.01 3.39
C LEU A 78 -18.99 -6.25 4.04
N ARG A 79 -18.30 -7.37 3.89
CA ARG A 79 -18.56 -8.60 4.64
C ARG A 79 -17.65 -8.67 5.85
N LYS A 80 -17.98 -9.54 6.80
CA LYS A 80 -17.11 -9.84 7.92
C LYS A 80 -15.74 -10.31 7.41
N GLY A 81 -14.68 -9.60 7.79
CA GLY A 81 -13.30 -9.91 7.41
C GLY A 81 -12.83 -9.28 6.10
N ASP A 82 -13.67 -8.48 5.42
CA ASP A 82 -13.20 -7.61 4.35
C ASP A 82 -12.41 -6.44 4.94
N ILE A 83 -11.26 -6.12 4.33
CA ILE A 83 -10.34 -5.08 4.81
C ILE A 83 -10.44 -3.86 3.90
N ARG A 84 -10.50 -2.69 4.52
CA ARG A 84 -10.32 -1.37 3.91
C ARG A 84 -9.29 -0.62 4.73
N GLY A 85 -8.74 0.44 4.15
CA GLY A 85 -7.72 1.22 4.80
C GLY A 85 -7.77 2.69 4.43
N PRO A 86 -6.61 3.35 4.41
CA PRO A 86 -6.48 4.80 4.28
C PRO A 86 -6.75 5.30 2.85
N CYS A 87 -6.50 4.48 1.82
CA CYS A 87 -6.62 4.87 0.43
C CYS A 87 -8.06 4.74 -0.10
N PRO A 88 -8.79 5.84 -0.36
CA PRO A 88 -10.17 5.79 -0.89
C PRO A 88 -10.25 5.15 -2.29
N GLY A 89 -9.20 5.28 -3.10
CA GLY A 89 -9.12 4.66 -4.43
C GLY A 89 -9.12 3.14 -4.34
N LEU A 90 -8.16 2.55 -3.63
CA LEU A 90 -8.09 1.09 -3.46
C LEU A 90 -9.32 0.52 -2.74
N ASN A 91 -9.84 1.26 -1.75
CA ASN A 91 -11.07 0.89 -1.07
C ASN A 91 -12.26 0.78 -2.04
N THR A 92 -12.40 1.75 -2.95
CA THR A 92 -13.45 1.75 -3.97
C THR A 92 -13.27 0.60 -4.95
N LEU A 93 -12.05 0.36 -5.43
CA LEU A 93 -11.75 -0.75 -6.34
C LEU A 93 -12.07 -2.11 -5.73
N ALA A 94 -11.74 -2.34 -4.45
CA ALA A 94 -12.12 -3.55 -3.72
C ALA A 94 -13.64 -3.65 -3.54
N SER A 95 -14.32 -2.56 -3.19
CA SER A 95 -15.78 -2.54 -3.04
C SER A 95 -16.55 -2.73 -4.35
N HIS A 96 -15.89 -2.53 -5.50
CA HIS A 96 -16.44 -2.81 -6.83
C HIS A 96 -15.94 -4.11 -7.45
N GLY A 97 -14.97 -4.80 -6.84
CA GLY A 97 -14.46 -6.08 -7.33
C GLY A 97 -13.43 -5.97 -8.45
N TYR A 98 -12.87 -4.78 -8.69
CA TYR A 98 -11.63 -4.62 -9.46
C TYR A 98 -10.43 -5.22 -8.72
N LEU A 99 -10.47 -5.16 -7.39
CA LEU A 99 -9.61 -5.92 -6.49
C LEU A 99 -10.39 -7.04 -5.81
N PRO A 100 -9.71 -8.07 -5.27
CA PRO A 100 -10.31 -8.96 -4.29
C PRO A 100 -11.06 -8.16 -3.23
N ARG A 101 -12.36 -8.45 -3.08
CA ARG A 101 -13.27 -7.63 -2.25
C ARG A 101 -12.90 -7.64 -0.77
N ASP A 102 -12.13 -8.66 -0.38
CA ASP A 102 -11.68 -8.86 0.98
C ASP A 102 -10.46 -8.01 1.35
N GLY A 103 -9.92 -7.24 0.41
CA GLY A 103 -8.89 -6.23 0.63
C GLY A 103 -7.45 -6.75 0.65
N VAL A 104 -7.20 -7.96 0.14
CA VAL A 104 -5.84 -8.50 0.02
C VAL A 104 -5.56 -8.85 -1.44
N ALA A 105 -4.50 -8.26 -1.99
CA ALA A 105 -4.21 -8.33 -3.43
C ALA A 105 -2.71 -8.43 -3.69
N SER A 106 -2.35 -8.99 -4.85
CA SER A 106 -0.98 -8.92 -5.35
C SER A 106 -0.67 -7.56 -6.00
N PRO A 107 0.60 -7.17 -6.13
CA PRO A 107 1.00 -5.96 -6.85
C PRO A 107 0.41 -5.88 -8.27
N SER A 108 0.41 -7.00 -9.01
CA SER A 108 -0.16 -7.05 -10.35
C SER A 108 -1.67 -6.78 -10.36
N GLN A 109 -2.42 -7.31 -9.38
CA GLN A 109 -3.85 -7.01 -9.25
C GLN A 109 -4.08 -5.53 -8.94
N ILE A 110 -3.26 -4.92 -8.07
CA ILE A 110 -3.34 -3.49 -7.74
C ILE A 110 -3.07 -2.63 -8.96
N ILE A 111 -1.97 -2.88 -9.67
CA ILE A 111 -1.60 -2.13 -10.88
C ILE A 111 -2.68 -2.25 -11.96
N THR A 112 -3.21 -3.45 -12.21
CA THR A 112 -4.33 -3.62 -13.15
C THR A 112 -5.57 -2.89 -12.68
N ALA A 113 -5.94 -2.97 -11.40
CA ALA A 113 -7.16 -2.35 -10.89
C ALA A 113 -7.13 -0.82 -10.96
N VAL A 114 -6.02 -0.16 -10.59
CA VAL A 114 -5.92 1.30 -10.64
C VAL A 114 -5.88 1.82 -12.08
N GLN A 115 -5.27 1.07 -12.99
CA GLN A 115 -5.34 1.37 -14.42
C GLN A 115 -6.76 1.17 -14.95
N GLU A 116 -7.39 0.02 -14.68
CA GLU A 116 -8.68 -0.30 -15.25
C GLU A 116 -9.84 0.54 -14.72
N GLY A 117 -9.87 0.79 -13.40
CA GLY A 117 -10.94 1.53 -12.74
C GLY A 117 -10.76 3.05 -12.72
N PHE A 118 -9.52 3.55 -12.69
CA PHE A 118 -9.22 4.98 -12.60
C PHE A 118 -8.33 5.53 -13.70
N ASN A 119 -7.87 4.71 -14.64
CA ASN A 119 -6.95 5.12 -15.69
C ASN A 119 -5.67 5.78 -15.11
N MET A 120 -5.15 5.23 -14.02
CA MET A 120 -3.87 5.66 -13.47
C MET A 120 -2.74 5.35 -14.47
N ASP A 121 -1.80 6.27 -14.63
CA ASP A 121 -0.59 6.04 -15.43
C ASP A 121 0.19 4.82 -14.92
N SER A 122 0.73 4.02 -15.85
CA SER A 122 1.41 2.77 -15.53
C SER A 122 2.69 2.98 -14.73
N GLY A 123 3.43 4.07 -14.96
CA GLY A 123 4.65 4.37 -14.22
C GLY A 123 4.32 4.69 -12.77
N LEU A 124 3.35 5.59 -12.55
CA LEU A 124 2.85 5.93 -11.22
C LEU A 124 2.28 4.70 -10.50
N ALA A 125 1.44 3.90 -11.17
CA ALA A 125 0.85 2.70 -10.60
C ALA A 125 1.91 1.71 -10.10
N ARG A 126 2.97 1.49 -10.88
CA ARG A 126 4.09 0.61 -10.50
C ARG A 126 4.86 1.19 -9.32
N PHE A 127 5.28 2.45 -9.40
CA PHE A 127 6.08 3.09 -8.38
C PHE A 127 5.39 3.04 -7.01
N VAL A 128 4.11 3.44 -6.96
CA VAL A 128 3.35 3.47 -5.71
C VAL A 128 3.05 2.06 -5.19
N THR A 129 2.65 1.14 -6.07
CA THR A 129 2.30 -0.22 -5.64
C THR A 129 3.50 -0.98 -5.07
N TYR A 130 4.66 -0.95 -5.76
CA TYR A 130 5.84 -1.64 -5.25
C TYR A 130 6.50 -0.90 -4.09
N GLY A 131 6.40 0.43 -4.03
CA GLY A 131 6.78 1.20 -2.84
C GLY A 131 6.03 0.69 -1.61
N ALA A 132 4.70 0.59 -1.68
CA ALA A 132 3.90 0.00 -0.60
C ALA A 132 4.24 -1.48 -0.35
N HIS A 133 4.32 -2.30 -1.40
CA HIS A 133 4.54 -3.74 -1.25
C HIS A 133 5.89 -4.07 -0.61
N LEU A 134 6.94 -3.28 -0.89
CA LEU A 134 8.27 -3.48 -0.32
C LEU A 134 8.30 -3.28 1.20
N VAL A 135 7.47 -2.40 1.76
CA VAL A 135 7.48 -2.08 3.20
C VAL A 135 6.36 -2.76 3.98
N ASP A 136 5.20 -2.98 3.35
CA ASP A 136 3.98 -3.46 4.00
C ASP A 136 3.47 -4.82 3.49
N GLY A 137 3.98 -5.27 2.35
CA GLY A 137 3.59 -6.51 1.72
C GLY A 137 4.38 -7.71 2.20
N ASN A 138 3.82 -8.90 2.00
CA ASN A 138 4.55 -10.15 2.17
C ASN A 138 5.24 -10.53 0.86
N LEU A 139 6.55 -10.31 0.81
CA LEU A 139 7.37 -10.55 -0.38
C LEU A 139 7.57 -12.05 -0.70
N VAL A 140 7.19 -12.96 0.20
CA VAL A 140 7.25 -14.41 -0.06
C VAL A 140 5.98 -14.89 -0.76
N THR A 141 4.81 -14.39 -0.35
CA THR A 141 3.52 -14.81 -0.91
C THR A 141 3.00 -13.88 -2.01
N ASP A 142 3.67 -12.75 -2.27
CA ASP A 142 3.26 -11.73 -3.25
C ASP A 142 1.88 -11.12 -2.93
N LEU A 143 1.61 -10.85 -1.64
CA LEU A 143 0.33 -10.31 -1.18
C LEU A 143 0.51 -9.07 -0.30
N LEU A 144 -0.36 -8.08 -0.49
CA LEU A 144 -0.47 -6.85 0.27
C LEU A 144 -1.91 -6.67 0.76
N SER A 145 -2.07 -6.28 2.03
CA SER A 145 -3.36 -5.81 2.57
C SER A 145 -3.52 -4.32 2.27
N ILE A 146 -4.67 -3.92 1.71
CA ILE A 146 -4.98 -2.51 1.46
C ILE A 146 -5.39 -1.73 2.73
N GLY A 147 -5.34 -2.39 3.88
CA GLY A 147 -5.58 -1.79 5.19
C GLY A 147 -4.69 -2.43 6.25
N GLY A 148 -5.26 -2.82 7.40
CA GLY A 148 -4.47 -3.36 8.51
C GLY A 148 -3.85 -4.74 8.31
N LYS A 149 -2.98 -5.11 9.26
CA LYS A 149 -2.27 -6.39 9.28
C LYS A 149 -3.25 -7.55 9.32
N THR A 150 -2.97 -8.60 8.54
CA THR A 150 -3.86 -9.75 8.42
C THR A 150 -3.09 -11.03 8.14
N LYS A 151 -3.60 -12.17 8.64
CA LYS A 151 -3.02 -13.49 8.35
C LYS A 151 -3.20 -13.92 6.88
N LYS A 152 -4.05 -13.22 6.13
CA LYS A 152 -4.33 -13.49 4.71
C LYS A 152 -3.14 -13.22 3.80
N THR A 153 -2.18 -12.40 4.22
CA THR A 153 -0.90 -12.19 3.52
C THR A 153 0.12 -13.29 3.84
N GLY A 154 -0.24 -14.34 4.57
CA GLY A 154 0.63 -15.47 4.86
C GLY A 154 1.49 -15.29 6.11
N LYS A 155 2.51 -16.16 6.24
CA LYS A 155 3.44 -16.14 7.38
C LYS A 155 4.44 -15.00 7.22
N ASP A 156 4.59 -14.20 8.25
CA ASP A 156 5.53 -13.07 8.24
C ASP A 156 6.99 -13.52 8.07
N ALA A 157 7.76 -12.69 7.37
CA ALA A 157 9.22 -12.74 7.44
C ALA A 157 9.70 -12.36 8.86
N PRO A 158 10.91 -12.77 9.26
CA PRO A 158 11.45 -12.38 10.57
C PRO A 158 11.52 -10.85 10.74
N PRO A 159 11.48 -10.35 11.98
CA PRO A 159 11.81 -8.97 12.30
C PRO A 159 13.18 -8.59 11.70
N PRO A 160 13.36 -7.34 11.26
CA PRO A 160 12.49 -6.17 11.49
C PRO A 160 11.39 -5.94 10.44
N ALA A 161 11.14 -6.89 9.52
CA ALA A 161 10.06 -6.75 8.55
C ALA A 161 8.68 -6.59 9.23
N ILE A 162 7.87 -5.63 8.75
CA ILE A 162 6.59 -5.27 9.39
C ILE A 162 5.43 -6.12 8.83
N ILE A 163 5.28 -6.12 7.50
CA ILE A 163 4.20 -6.82 6.78
C ILE A 163 2.84 -6.44 7.39
N GLY A 164 2.63 -5.13 7.56
CA GLY A 164 1.52 -4.57 8.32
C GLY A 164 0.31 -4.20 7.47
N GLY A 165 0.43 -4.26 6.14
CA GLY A 165 -0.56 -3.68 5.23
C GLY A 165 -0.53 -2.14 5.26
N LEU A 166 -1.35 -1.51 4.42
CA LEU A 166 -1.33 -0.06 4.28
C LEU A 166 -1.66 0.72 5.56
N ASN A 167 -2.22 0.16 6.62
CA ASN A 167 -2.41 0.95 7.86
C ASN A 167 -1.09 1.19 8.63
N THR A 168 0.06 0.64 8.20
CA THR A 168 1.33 0.86 8.87
C THR A 168 1.77 2.32 8.76
N HIS A 169 1.86 3.00 9.89
CA HIS A 169 2.35 4.37 9.96
C HIS A 169 3.87 4.48 9.63
N ARG A 170 4.27 5.59 9.00
CA ARG A 170 5.64 6.05 8.65
C ARG A 170 6.34 5.38 7.47
N VAL A 171 5.90 4.22 7.01
CA VAL A 171 6.56 3.54 5.87
C VAL A 171 5.93 3.86 4.52
N PHE A 172 4.62 4.13 4.53
CA PHE A 172 3.86 4.60 3.38
C PHE A 172 2.78 5.58 3.84
N GLU A 173 1.89 5.13 4.72
CA GLU A 173 0.95 6.03 5.39
C GLU A 173 1.65 6.98 6.35
N GLY A 174 1.08 8.17 6.49
CA GLY A 174 1.65 9.18 7.36
C GLY A 174 0.67 10.28 7.69
N ASP A 175 1.18 11.23 8.44
CA ASP A 175 0.38 12.30 9.03
C ASP A 175 -0.14 13.28 7.99
N SER A 176 -1.03 14.17 8.42
CA SER A 176 -1.61 15.22 7.60
C SER A 176 -2.49 14.66 6.47
N SER A 177 -3.17 13.53 6.68
CA SER A 177 -4.14 13.03 5.71
C SER A 177 -5.37 13.95 5.63
N MET A 178 -6.00 14.04 4.44
CA MET A 178 -7.13 14.96 4.21
C MET A 178 -8.43 14.52 4.89
N THR A 179 -8.66 13.21 5.02
CA THR A 179 -9.91 12.63 5.56
C THR A 179 -9.69 11.54 6.60
N ARG A 180 -8.42 11.32 7.00
CA ARG A 180 -7.96 10.36 8.02
C ARG A 180 -7.18 11.13 9.08
N GLY A 181 -7.28 10.69 10.34
CA GLY A 181 -6.50 11.25 11.44
C GLY A 181 -5.01 10.91 11.32
N ASP A 182 -4.18 11.63 12.08
CA ASP A 182 -2.79 11.23 12.29
C ASP A 182 -2.75 10.02 13.24
N ASP A 183 -1.76 9.13 13.06
CA ASP A 183 -1.65 7.88 13.84
C ASP A 183 -1.53 8.13 15.35
N PHE A 184 -0.88 9.24 15.72
CA PHE A 184 -0.76 9.71 17.10
C PHE A 184 -2.12 9.81 17.83
N PHE A 185 -3.21 10.09 17.11
CA PHE A 185 -4.56 10.18 17.69
C PHE A 185 -5.31 8.84 17.72
N GLY A 186 -4.69 7.75 17.27
CA GLY A 186 -5.14 6.36 17.45
C GLY A 186 -5.84 5.72 16.25
N ASP A 187 -6.24 6.48 15.22
CA ASP A 187 -6.83 5.94 14.00
C ASP A 187 -6.40 6.73 12.75
N ASN A 188 -5.50 6.10 11.98
CA ASN A 188 -4.90 6.65 10.77
C ASN A 188 -5.59 6.23 9.45
N HIS A 189 -6.67 5.45 9.51
CA HIS A 189 -7.19 4.77 8.32
C HIS A 189 -8.70 4.89 8.12
N SER A 190 -9.48 5.03 9.20
CA SER A 190 -10.92 5.22 9.09
C SER A 190 -11.26 6.59 8.51
N PHE A 191 -12.38 6.65 7.79
CA PHE A 191 -12.96 7.93 7.38
C PHE A 191 -13.32 8.75 8.62
N ASN A 192 -12.83 9.99 8.68
CA ASN A 192 -13.11 10.93 9.76
C ASN A 192 -14.08 12.02 9.27
N GLN A 193 -15.29 12.05 9.84
CA GLN A 193 -16.33 13.00 9.43
C GLN A 193 -15.91 14.46 9.65
N THR A 194 -15.26 14.78 10.77
CA THR A 194 -14.80 16.15 11.06
C THR A 194 -13.80 16.65 10.02
N LEU A 195 -12.84 15.81 9.62
CA LEU A 195 -11.87 16.17 8.57
C LEU A 195 -12.54 16.27 7.20
N PHE A 196 -13.55 15.44 6.92
CA PHE A 196 -14.33 15.57 5.69
C PHE A 196 -15.22 16.82 5.68
N ASP A 197 -15.77 17.23 6.82
CA ASP A 197 -16.50 18.49 6.94
C ASP A 197 -15.58 19.68 6.64
N GLN A 198 -14.31 19.64 7.10
CA GLN A 198 -13.30 20.62 6.71
C GLN A 198 -12.98 20.56 5.20
N PHE A 199 -12.90 19.37 4.61
CA PHE A 199 -12.73 19.21 3.16
C PHE A 199 -13.89 19.89 2.38
N VAL A 200 -15.13 19.73 2.85
CA VAL A 200 -16.32 20.40 2.28
C VAL A 200 -16.26 21.91 2.50
N GLU A 201 -15.90 22.36 3.70
CA GLU A 201 -15.76 23.78 4.03
C GLU A 201 -14.75 24.48 3.10
N TYR A 202 -13.56 23.89 2.93
CA TYR A 202 -12.52 24.41 2.05
C TYR A 202 -12.97 24.39 0.59
N SER A 203 -13.71 23.36 0.16
CA SER A 203 -14.30 23.30 -1.17
C SER A 203 -15.31 24.43 -1.42
N ASN A 204 -16.13 24.76 -0.42
CA ASN A 204 -17.06 25.90 -0.49
C ASN A 204 -16.32 27.24 -0.54
N ARG A 205 -15.29 27.42 0.30
CA ARG A 205 -14.56 28.69 0.44
C ARG A 205 -13.69 29.01 -0.76
N PHE A 206 -13.01 28.01 -1.33
CA PHE A 206 -11.95 28.23 -2.33
C PHE A 206 -12.24 27.61 -3.70
N GLY A 207 -13.23 26.72 -3.79
CA GLY A 207 -13.53 25.97 -5.02
C GLY A 207 -14.95 26.14 -5.54
N GLY A 208 -15.72 27.10 -5.02
CA GLY A 208 -17.10 27.31 -5.44
C GLY A 208 -18.01 26.10 -5.16
N GLY A 209 -17.72 25.34 -4.11
CA GLY A 209 -18.47 24.14 -3.71
C GLY A 209 -17.95 22.83 -4.29
N SER A 210 -16.85 22.85 -5.03
CA SER A 210 -16.18 21.65 -5.57
C SER A 210 -14.71 21.62 -5.16
N TYR A 211 -14.14 20.43 -5.04
CA TYR A 211 -12.71 20.25 -4.79
C TYR A 211 -11.93 20.33 -6.10
N ASN A 212 -11.02 21.29 -6.19
CA ASN A 212 -10.13 21.51 -7.33
C ASN A 212 -8.69 21.74 -6.83
N ILE A 213 -7.78 22.11 -7.73
CA ILE A 213 -6.37 22.33 -7.37
C ILE A 213 -6.15 23.46 -6.34
N THR A 214 -6.95 24.53 -6.40
CA THR A 214 -6.89 25.63 -5.42
C THR A 214 -7.28 25.13 -4.04
N VAL A 215 -8.37 24.38 -3.93
CA VAL A 215 -8.81 23.77 -2.66
C VAL A 215 -7.75 22.79 -2.15
N ALA A 216 -7.13 22.02 -3.04
CA ALA A 216 -6.08 21.07 -2.68
C ALA A 216 -4.88 21.76 -2.02
N ALA A 217 -4.44 22.91 -2.55
CA ALA A 217 -3.37 23.72 -1.97
C ALA A 217 -3.72 24.24 -0.57
N GLU A 218 -4.89 24.86 -0.44
CA GLU A 218 -5.39 25.43 0.81
C GLU A 218 -5.57 24.37 1.90
N LEU A 219 -6.19 23.24 1.56
CA LEU A 219 -6.45 22.16 2.50
C LEU A 219 -5.16 21.44 2.89
N ARG A 220 -4.26 21.17 1.94
CA ARG A 220 -2.93 20.58 2.24
C ARG A 220 -2.16 21.44 3.22
N HIS A 221 -2.09 22.75 2.97
CA HIS A 221 -1.45 23.69 3.89
C HIS A 221 -2.12 23.64 5.27
N ARG A 222 -3.45 23.72 5.33
CA ARG A 222 -4.21 23.64 6.58
C ARG A 222 -3.91 22.38 7.37
N ARG A 223 -3.95 21.22 6.73
CA ARG A 223 -3.71 19.93 7.38
C ARG A 223 -2.30 19.82 7.94
N ILE A 224 -1.30 20.41 7.28
CA ILE A 224 0.07 20.45 7.79
C ILE A 224 0.14 21.32 9.05
N GLN A 225 -0.44 22.52 9.02
CA GLN A 225 -0.45 23.42 10.18
C GLN A 225 -1.16 22.81 11.39
N GLU A 226 -2.26 22.08 11.17
CA GLU A 226 -2.96 21.38 12.25
C GLU A 226 -2.12 20.27 12.87
N SER A 227 -1.44 19.45 12.06
CA SER A 227 -0.54 18.41 12.58
C SER A 227 0.64 19.03 13.34
N ILE A 228 1.24 20.12 12.84
CA ILE A 228 2.27 20.87 13.57
C ILE A 228 1.75 21.33 14.94
N ALA A 229 0.52 21.85 14.99
CA ALA A 229 -0.04 22.45 16.20
C ALA A 229 -0.59 21.44 17.23
N SER A 230 -0.85 20.20 16.83
CA SER A 230 -1.58 19.24 17.66
C SER A 230 -0.93 17.86 17.83
N ASN A 231 -0.02 17.46 16.93
CA ASN A 231 0.64 16.17 16.97
C ASN A 231 2.13 16.37 17.34
N PRO A 232 2.57 16.06 18.58
CA PRO A 232 3.96 16.21 19.00
C PRO A 232 4.92 15.23 18.29
N GLU A 233 4.39 14.20 17.63
CA GLU A 233 5.12 13.20 16.85
C GLU A 233 4.99 13.41 15.33
N PHE A 234 4.46 14.57 14.90
CA PHE A 234 4.22 14.86 13.49
C PHE A 234 5.48 14.64 12.64
N ASP A 235 5.41 13.74 11.66
CA ASP A 235 6.48 13.49 10.71
C ASP A 235 6.02 13.73 9.26
N PHE A 236 6.67 14.67 8.60
CA PHE A 236 6.42 15.05 7.21
C PHE A 236 7.69 14.97 6.37
N THR A 237 8.52 13.95 6.63
CA THR A 237 9.68 13.61 5.81
C THR A 237 9.31 12.62 4.71
N SER A 238 10.23 12.38 3.78
CA SER A 238 10.05 11.42 2.69
C SER A 238 9.97 9.97 3.20
N PRO A 239 9.05 9.13 2.67
CA PRO A 239 8.26 9.33 1.45
C PRO A 239 6.97 10.13 1.63
N ARG A 240 6.51 10.33 2.87
CA ARG A 240 5.21 10.98 3.17
C ARG A 240 5.12 12.39 2.60
N PHE A 241 6.22 13.15 2.64
CA PHE A 241 6.29 14.48 2.03
C PHE A 241 5.73 14.48 0.60
N PHE A 242 6.21 13.58 -0.27
CA PHE A 242 5.75 13.49 -1.66
C PHE A 242 4.32 12.95 -1.79
N THR A 243 4.00 11.86 -1.08
CA THR A 243 2.69 11.21 -1.23
C THR A 243 1.57 12.11 -0.74
N ALA A 244 1.77 12.88 0.33
CA ALA A 244 0.79 13.83 0.83
C ALA A 244 0.39 14.89 -0.21
N PHE A 245 1.36 15.46 -0.95
CA PHE A 245 1.08 16.40 -2.04
C PHE A 245 0.47 15.69 -3.26
N ALA A 246 1.01 14.53 -3.66
CA ALA A 246 0.46 13.76 -4.77
C ALA A 246 -1.00 13.37 -4.55
N GLU A 247 -1.34 12.85 -3.37
CA GLU A 247 -2.69 12.45 -2.96
C GLU A 247 -3.67 13.63 -2.95
N SER A 248 -3.18 14.85 -2.77
CA SER A 248 -4.03 16.06 -2.82
C SER A 248 -4.54 16.32 -4.25
N THR A 249 -3.85 15.79 -5.27
CA THR A 249 -4.26 15.90 -6.68
C THR A 249 -5.30 14.84 -7.09
N PHE A 250 -5.26 13.68 -6.46
CA PHE A 250 -6.00 12.49 -6.88
C PHE A 250 -7.52 12.65 -6.91
N PRO A 251 -8.17 13.41 -6.00
CA PRO A 251 -9.62 13.60 -6.06
C PRO A 251 -10.08 14.25 -7.37
N TYR A 252 -9.46 15.33 -7.82
CA TYR A 252 -9.84 15.94 -9.10
C TYR A 252 -9.26 15.18 -10.31
N ALA A 253 -8.13 14.49 -10.16
CA ALA A 253 -7.52 13.72 -11.23
C ALA A 253 -8.30 12.43 -11.56
N PHE A 254 -8.78 11.70 -10.54
CA PHE A 254 -9.34 10.36 -10.70
C PHE A 254 -10.83 10.23 -10.34
N PHE A 255 -11.38 11.07 -9.46
CA PHE A 255 -12.76 10.93 -8.98
C PHE A 255 -13.77 11.81 -9.71
N VAL A 256 -13.30 12.64 -10.65
CA VAL A 256 -14.14 13.41 -11.58
C VAL A 256 -14.45 12.58 -12.81
N ASP A 257 -15.74 12.47 -13.16
CA ASP A 257 -16.24 11.69 -14.30
C ASP A 257 -15.46 12.01 -15.59
N GLY A 258 -15.02 10.97 -16.28
CA GLY A 258 -14.15 11.07 -17.44
C GLY A 258 -14.79 11.61 -18.71
N ARG A 259 -16.11 11.81 -18.73
CA ARG A 259 -16.79 12.57 -19.79
C ARG A 259 -16.47 14.07 -19.71
N ILE A 260 -15.99 14.54 -18.56
CA ILE A 260 -15.35 15.86 -18.43
C ILE A 260 -13.94 15.73 -19.01
N SER A 261 -13.82 16.06 -20.30
CA SER A 261 -12.60 15.92 -21.09
C SER A 261 -11.51 16.92 -20.71
N ASN A 262 -11.89 18.14 -20.34
CA ASN A 262 -10.92 19.13 -19.88
C ASN A 262 -10.46 18.84 -18.45
N ARG A 263 -9.29 18.22 -18.32
CA ARG A 263 -8.75 17.81 -17.01
C ARG A 263 -8.13 18.97 -16.21
N THR A 264 -7.81 20.10 -16.82
CA THR A 264 -7.25 21.25 -16.09
C THR A 264 -8.30 22.02 -15.30
N SER A 265 -9.57 21.94 -15.72
CA SER A 265 -10.71 22.55 -15.02
C SER A 265 -11.59 21.51 -14.30
N ALA A 266 -11.13 20.26 -14.20
CA ALA A 266 -11.87 19.21 -13.51
C ALA A 266 -11.98 19.55 -12.02
N ALA A 267 -13.20 19.46 -11.47
CA ALA A 267 -13.46 19.69 -10.06
C ALA A 267 -14.42 18.61 -9.56
N LEU A 268 -14.13 18.07 -8.38
CA LEU A 268 -14.90 17.01 -7.74
C LEU A 268 -16.00 17.62 -6.89
N ASP A 269 -17.26 17.37 -7.23
CA ASP A 269 -18.39 17.77 -6.41
C ASP A 269 -18.46 16.97 -5.10
N MET A 270 -19.09 17.55 -4.07
CA MET A 270 -19.13 16.94 -2.74
C MET A 270 -20.01 15.67 -2.65
N THR A 271 -20.96 15.50 -3.58
CA THR A 271 -21.77 14.28 -3.63
C THR A 271 -20.88 13.10 -4.02
N ASN A 272 -20.11 13.26 -5.09
CA ASN A 272 -19.17 12.25 -5.55
C ASN A 272 -18.00 12.08 -4.57
N ALA A 273 -17.47 13.17 -3.99
CA ALA A 273 -16.45 13.08 -2.95
C ALA A 273 -16.90 12.19 -1.77
N THR A 274 -18.14 12.36 -1.31
CA THR A 274 -18.72 11.55 -0.24
C THR A 274 -18.71 10.06 -0.59
N LEU A 275 -19.10 9.72 -1.82
CA LEU A 275 -19.15 8.32 -2.28
C LEU A 275 -17.77 7.66 -2.27
N PHE A 276 -16.72 8.36 -2.70
CA PHE A 276 -15.37 7.82 -2.71
C PHE A 276 -14.76 7.74 -1.30
N PHE A 277 -14.79 8.83 -0.54
CA PHE A 277 -14.07 8.92 0.73
C PHE A 277 -14.73 8.15 1.87
N ARG A 278 -16.07 8.16 1.94
CA ARG A 278 -16.85 7.51 2.99
C ARG A 278 -17.34 6.13 2.57
N ASP A 279 -17.95 6.04 1.38
CA ASP A 279 -18.72 4.85 1.00
C ASP A 279 -17.93 3.84 0.15
N SER A 280 -16.69 4.20 -0.23
CA SER A 280 -15.84 3.38 -1.11
C SER A 280 -16.59 2.97 -2.38
N LYS A 281 -17.19 3.94 -3.06
CA LYS A 281 -18.19 3.70 -4.09
C LYS A 281 -18.03 4.65 -5.27
N PHE A 282 -18.06 4.10 -6.48
CA PHE A 282 -18.22 4.91 -7.69
C PHE A 282 -19.63 5.54 -7.73
N PRO A 283 -19.77 6.78 -8.21
CA PRO A 283 -21.06 7.31 -8.64
C PRO A 283 -21.72 6.38 -9.66
N ARG A 284 -23.06 6.32 -9.68
CA ARG A 284 -23.76 5.56 -10.72
C ARG A 284 -23.43 6.16 -12.09
N ASP A 285 -23.27 5.32 -13.10
CA ASP A 285 -22.84 5.75 -14.44
C ASP A 285 -21.51 6.54 -14.41
N PHE A 286 -20.58 6.18 -13.53
CA PHE A 286 -19.26 6.81 -13.48
C PHE A 286 -18.34 6.28 -14.57
N TRP A 287 -17.76 7.21 -15.34
CA TRP A 287 -16.77 6.91 -16.36
C TRP A 287 -15.36 7.27 -15.88
N ARG A 288 -14.39 6.37 -16.04
CA ARG A 288 -12.99 6.65 -15.65
C ARG A 288 -12.40 7.79 -16.51
N PRO A 289 -11.35 8.49 -16.04
CA PRO A 289 -10.66 9.55 -16.80
C PRO A 289 -10.37 9.17 -18.26
N PRO A 290 -10.37 10.15 -19.19
CA PRO A 290 -10.32 9.88 -20.63
C PRO A 290 -8.95 9.48 -21.16
N ALA A 291 -7.89 9.62 -20.37
CA ALA A 291 -6.53 9.23 -20.69
C ALA A 291 -5.78 8.84 -19.39
N PRO A 292 -4.66 8.09 -19.49
CA PRO A 292 -3.82 7.80 -18.35
C PRO A 292 -3.38 9.08 -17.64
N THR A 293 -3.56 9.14 -16.33
CA THR A 293 -3.28 10.34 -15.54
C THR A 293 -2.63 10.01 -14.20
N GLY A 294 -2.16 11.03 -13.48
CA GLY A 294 -1.36 10.88 -12.28
C GLY A 294 -1.46 12.10 -11.38
N ALA A 295 -0.34 12.49 -10.78
CA ALA A 295 -0.29 13.62 -9.85
C ALA A 295 -0.25 15.00 -10.56
N ILE A 296 -1.21 15.26 -11.45
CA ILE A 296 -1.26 16.51 -12.24
C ILE A 296 -1.46 17.70 -11.30
N GLY A 297 -0.56 18.69 -11.39
CA GLY A 297 -0.62 19.89 -10.56
C GLY A 297 0.09 19.78 -9.19
N ILE A 298 0.81 18.69 -8.93
CA ILE A 298 1.53 18.48 -7.66
C ILE A 298 2.47 19.65 -7.31
N ILE A 299 3.21 20.18 -8.28
CA ILE A 299 4.14 21.31 -8.07
C ILE A 299 3.39 22.62 -7.82
N GLU A 300 2.21 22.80 -8.42
CA GLU A 300 1.37 23.99 -8.20
C GLU A 300 0.82 24.00 -6.77
N ILE A 301 0.33 22.85 -6.28
CA ILE A 301 -0.12 22.68 -4.89
C ILE A 301 1.03 22.98 -3.92
N PHE A 302 2.22 22.42 -4.16
CA PHE A 302 3.40 22.68 -3.34
C PHE A 302 3.82 24.15 -3.37
N SER A 303 3.86 24.76 -4.56
CA SER A 303 4.35 26.14 -4.76
C SER A 303 3.43 27.20 -4.16
N ALA A 304 2.15 26.90 -3.92
CA ALA A 304 1.24 27.81 -3.23
C ALA A 304 1.67 28.08 -1.78
N TYR A 305 2.15 27.05 -1.08
CA TYR A 305 2.60 27.12 0.31
C TYR A 305 3.84 26.26 0.55
N PRO A 306 5.03 26.67 0.06
CA PRO A 306 6.23 25.86 0.16
C PRO A 306 6.60 25.59 1.63
N ILE A 307 6.99 24.34 1.91
CA ILE A 307 7.48 23.91 3.22
C ILE A 307 8.62 22.91 3.02
N ALA A 308 9.67 22.99 3.84
CA ALA A 308 10.72 21.99 3.85
C ALA A 308 10.23 20.70 4.53
N PRO A 309 10.65 19.50 4.08
CA PRO A 309 10.37 18.26 4.80
C PRO A 309 10.96 18.34 6.21
N GLY A 310 10.28 17.76 7.19
CA GLY A 310 10.64 17.92 8.60
C GLY A 310 9.65 17.25 9.55
N ARG A 311 9.82 17.51 10.84
CA ARG A 311 9.04 16.86 11.89
C ARG A 311 8.93 17.74 13.14
N ASN A 312 7.91 17.52 13.97
CA ASN A 312 7.91 18.02 15.35
C ASN A 312 8.93 17.25 16.20
N VAL A 313 9.55 17.92 17.16
CA VAL A 313 10.62 17.38 18.02
C VAL A 313 10.14 17.35 19.48
N GLY A 314 9.44 16.28 19.83
CA GLY A 314 9.05 15.97 21.21
C GLY A 314 7.95 16.85 21.81
N ALA A 315 7.44 17.84 21.08
CA ALA A 315 6.32 18.69 21.46
C ALA A 315 5.59 19.26 20.24
N VAL A 316 4.37 19.75 20.42
CA VAL A 316 3.65 20.50 19.38
C VAL A 316 4.32 21.84 19.08
N ASN A 317 4.15 22.37 17.87
CA ASN A 317 4.73 23.64 17.41
C ASN A 317 6.26 23.69 17.46
N THR A 318 6.93 22.57 17.18
CA THR A 318 8.40 22.46 17.15
C THR A 318 8.93 21.96 15.82
N TYR A 319 8.20 22.26 14.74
CA TYR A 319 8.50 21.75 13.41
C TYR A 319 9.91 22.15 12.98
N THR A 320 10.77 21.16 12.87
CA THR A 320 12.18 21.31 12.54
C THR A 320 12.43 20.67 11.18
N PRO A 321 12.89 21.45 10.18
CA PRO A 321 13.27 20.91 8.88
C PRO A 321 14.34 19.83 9.00
N ASP A 322 14.22 18.78 8.19
CA ASP A 322 15.23 17.75 8.03
C ASP A 322 15.92 17.88 6.67
N PRO A 323 17.15 18.42 6.63
CA PRO A 323 17.89 18.61 5.38
C PRO A 323 18.35 17.30 4.72
N THR A 324 18.22 16.16 5.40
CA THR A 324 18.55 14.82 4.86
C THR A 324 17.36 14.17 4.15
N SER A 325 16.14 14.68 4.37
CA SER A 325 14.95 14.21 3.66
C SER A 325 14.94 14.72 2.22
N ALA A 326 14.44 13.88 1.31
CA ALA A 326 14.17 14.30 -0.05
C ALA A 326 12.99 15.28 -0.11
N ASP A 327 13.02 16.15 -1.13
CA ASP A 327 12.04 17.17 -1.50
C ASP A 327 11.89 17.24 -3.04
N PHE A 328 11.02 18.14 -3.53
CA PHE A 328 10.77 18.27 -4.97
C PHE A 328 11.99 18.72 -5.80
N GLY A 329 13.03 19.27 -5.17
CA GLY A 329 14.29 19.65 -5.82
C GLY A 329 15.26 18.49 -6.02
N ASN A 330 15.07 17.36 -5.31
CA ASN A 330 16.00 16.23 -5.33
C ASN A 330 15.29 14.87 -5.39
N PHE A 331 14.27 14.72 -6.26
CA PHE A 331 13.45 13.51 -6.38
C PHE A 331 14.21 12.17 -6.35
N CYS A 332 15.38 12.04 -6.98
CA CYS A 332 16.13 10.77 -6.94
C CYS A 332 16.61 10.40 -5.53
N LEU A 333 16.76 11.37 -4.62
CA LEU A 333 17.05 11.13 -3.21
C LEU A 333 15.89 10.40 -2.50
N LEU A 334 14.63 10.61 -2.91
CA LEU A 334 13.48 9.85 -2.41
C LEU A 334 13.68 8.37 -2.68
N TYR A 335 13.98 8.05 -3.94
CA TYR A 335 14.21 6.68 -4.38
C TYR A 335 15.40 6.05 -3.66
N THR A 336 16.55 6.74 -3.61
CA THR A 336 17.75 6.18 -3.01
C THR A 336 17.60 6.00 -1.50
N ASN A 337 17.03 6.96 -0.77
CA ASN A 337 16.77 6.83 0.67
C ASN A 337 15.76 5.73 0.95
N PHE A 338 14.68 5.62 0.17
CA PHE A 338 13.70 4.57 0.35
C PHE A 338 14.34 3.17 0.22
N VAL A 339 15.16 2.96 -0.80
CA VAL A 339 15.80 1.65 -1.03
C VAL A 339 16.93 1.37 -0.04
N ASN A 340 17.85 2.32 0.16
CA ASN A 340 19.06 2.11 0.97
C ASN A 340 18.84 2.27 2.47
N ASN A 341 17.81 2.98 2.90
CA ASN A 341 17.52 3.21 4.31
C ASN A 341 16.26 2.45 4.72
N THR A 342 15.10 2.75 4.12
CA THR A 342 13.83 2.14 4.55
C THR A 342 13.79 0.63 4.29
N VAL A 343 13.94 0.21 3.03
CA VAL A 343 13.86 -1.21 2.65
C VAL A 343 14.99 -2.02 3.27
N LYS A 344 16.24 -1.50 3.27
CA LYS A 344 17.38 -2.15 3.93
C LYS A 344 17.21 -2.30 5.44
N SER A 345 16.61 -1.33 6.11
CA SER A 345 16.36 -1.44 7.55
C SER A 345 15.34 -2.52 7.88
N LEU A 346 14.34 -2.73 7.01
CA LEU A 346 13.35 -3.80 7.16
C LEU A 346 13.90 -5.19 6.81
N TYR A 347 14.86 -5.26 5.88
CA TYR A 347 15.44 -6.51 5.41
C TYR A 347 16.99 -6.41 5.39
N PRO A 348 17.66 -6.45 6.54
CA PRO A 348 19.10 -6.20 6.62
C PRO A 348 19.95 -7.30 6.00
N ASP A 349 19.55 -8.57 6.12
CA ASP A 349 20.27 -9.71 5.54
C ASP A 349 19.35 -10.80 4.96
N PRO A 350 18.57 -10.48 3.90
CA PRO A 350 17.64 -11.43 3.31
C PRO A 350 18.39 -12.54 2.57
N LYS A 351 17.88 -13.78 2.67
CA LYS A 351 18.42 -14.97 1.98
C LYS A 351 17.35 -15.68 1.15
N GLY A 352 17.80 -16.60 0.28
CA GLY A 352 16.92 -17.50 -0.48
C GLY A 352 15.82 -16.79 -1.26
N VAL A 353 14.58 -17.30 -1.12
CA VAL A 353 13.37 -16.76 -1.77
C VAL A 353 13.16 -15.27 -1.47
N LEU A 354 13.31 -14.88 -0.20
CA LEU A 354 13.08 -13.49 0.21
C LEU A 354 14.05 -12.53 -0.50
N ARG A 355 15.35 -12.87 -0.56
CA ARG A 355 16.35 -12.07 -1.29
C ARG A 355 16.02 -11.97 -2.77
N ARG A 356 15.69 -13.10 -3.42
CA ARG A 356 15.33 -13.10 -4.85
C ARG A 356 14.13 -12.20 -5.11
N ASN A 357 13.07 -12.34 -4.31
CA ASN A 357 11.84 -11.57 -4.49
C ASN A 357 12.04 -10.08 -4.15
N LEU A 358 12.91 -9.73 -3.19
CA LEU A 358 13.33 -8.35 -2.94
C LEU A 358 14.01 -7.73 -4.16
N ILE A 359 14.96 -8.44 -4.79
CA ILE A 359 15.65 -7.94 -6.00
C ILE A 359 14.64 -7.69 -7.14
N LEU A 360 13.69 -8.61 -7.35
CA LEU A 360 12.65 -8.45 -8.37
C LEU A 360 11.74 -7.25 -8.10
N ASN A 361 11.22 -7.14 -6.87
CA ASN A 361 10.32 -6.05 -6.50
C ASN A 361 11.02 -4.68 -6.51
N LEU A 362 12.31 -4.60 -6.16
CA LEU A 362 13.11 -3.38 -6.28
C LEU A 362 13.30 -2.95 -7.74
N ARG A 363 13.54 -3.91 -8.65
CA ARG A 363 13.60 -3.64 -10.09
C ARG A 363 12.25 -3.16 -10.62
N TYR A 364 11.15 -3.74 -10.16
CA TYR A 364 9.80 -3.31 -10.56
C TYR A 364 9.42 -1.94 -10.00
N PHE A 365 9.86 -1.62 -8.77
CA PHE A 365 9.76 -0.29 -8.18
C PHE A 365 10.52 0.76 -9.00
N TYR A 366 11.79 0.49 -9.33
CA TYR A 366 12.59 1.36 -10.20
C TYR A 366 11.97 1.52 -11.58
N GLY A 367 11.39 0.45 -12.15
CA GLY A 367 10.69 0.50 -13.43
C GLY A 367 9.52 1.49 -13.50
N GLY A 368 9.01 1.97 -12.36
CA GLY A 368 8.03 3.07 -12.32
C GLY A 368 8.62 4.46 -12.55
N ILE A 369 9.95 4.62 -12.39
CA ILE A 369 10.68 5.89 -12.51
C ILE A 369 11.89 5.84 -13.46
N ALA A 370 12.06 4.76 -14.24
CA ALA A 370 13.21 4.59 -15.12
C ALA A 370 13.41 5.73 -16.15
N GLY A 371 12.35 6.47 -16.49
CA GLY A 371 12.43 7.66 -17.34
C GLY A 371 12.73 8.98 -16.61
N GLY A 372 12.85 8.96 -15.28
CA GLY A 372 12.96 10.14 -14.42
C GLY A 372 14.39 10.60 -14.12
N GLY A 373 15.41 10.00 -14.76
CA GLY A 373 16.82 10.39 -14.61
C GLY A 373 17.53 9.84 -13.37
N CYS A 374 16.91 8.95 -12.61
CA CYS A 374 17.53 8.29 -11.46
C CYS A 374 18.28 7.02 -11.88
N GLU A 375 19.41 6.74 -11.22
CA GLU A 375 20.15 5.48 -11.42
C GLU A 375 19.53 4.34 -10.61
N GLU A 376 19.41 3.14 -11.19
CA GLU A 376 18.98 1.95 -10.46
C GLU A 376 20.05 1.52 -9.46
N ILE A 377 19.63 1.20 -8.22
CA ILE A 377 20.54 0.72 -7.17
C ILE A 377 20.21 -0.69 -6.72
N PHE A 378 21.23 -1.42 -6.31
CA PHE A 378 21.18 -2.87 -6.08
C PHE A 378 21.60 -3.24 -4.65
N PRO A 379 20.81 -2.89 -3.61
CA PRO A 379 21.17 -3.10 -2.21
C PRO A 379 21.45 -4.56 -1.85
N TYR A 380 20.92 -5.50 -2.64
CA TYR A 380 21.06 -6.94 -2.45
C TYR A 380 21.74 -7.63 -3.64
N GLY A 381 22.34 -6.90 -4.57
CA GLY A 381 22.88 -7.43 -5.83
C GLY A 381 21.82 -7.60 -6.94
N GLN A 382 22.20 -8.27 -8.04
CA GLN A 382 21.40 -8.43 -9.24
C GLN A 382 21.08 -9.91 -9.50
N ILE A 383 19.98 -10.15 -10.24
CA ILE A 383 19.61 -11.44 -10.82
C ILE A 383 19.14 -11.29 -12.27
#